data_AF-A0A1G4S920-F1
#
_entry.id   AF-A0A1G4S920-F1
#
_cell.length_a   1.000
_cell.length_b   1.000
_cell.length_c   1.000
_cell.angle_alpha   90.00
_cell.angle_beta   90.00
_cell.angle_gamma   90.00
#
_symmetry.space_group_name_H-M   'P 1'
#
loop_
_entity.id
_entity.type
_entity.pdbx_description
1 polymer ?
#
loop_
_entity_poly.entity_id
_entity_poly.type
_entity_poly.pdbx_seq_one_letter_code
_entity_poly.pdbx_strand_id
1 'polypeptide(L)'
;MAGKKYTSTATELLDLRDDYLKVPYKDTDGTPKTADARENCGDENTLGTGWYAVTGNVVINKDNWHRIACNGEVNILCDDEALSTIVGITVPSSSSLTIWGRIVIPVS
;
A
#
# COMPACT_ATOMS: atom_id res chain seq x y z
N MET A 1 4.55 -33.68 -17.92
CA MET A 1 4.02 -32.51 -17.21
C MET A 1 3.60 -31.50 -18.27
N ALA A 2 2.30 -31.24 -18.41
CA ALA A 2 1.79 -30.31 -19.41
C ALA A 2 1.83 -28.88 -18.85
N GLY A 3 2.64 -28.02 -19.45
CA GLY A 3 2.67 -26.59 -19.12
C GLY A 3 1.37 -25.93 -19.60
N LYS A 4 0.67 -25.24 -18.69
CA LYS A 4 -0.48 -24.42 -19.05
C LYS A 4 0.00 -23.18 -19.79
N LYS A 5 -0.45 -23.00 -21.03
CA LYS A 5 -0.33 -21.73 -21.75
C LYS A 5 -1.48 -20.82 -21.31
N TYR A 6 -1.15 -19.68 -20.74
CA TYR A 6 -2.10 -18.59 -20.50
C TYR A 6 -1.93 -17.58 -21.64
N THR A 7 -2.97 -17.40 -22.43
CA THR A 7 -3.08 -16.29 -23.40
C THR A 7 -3.80 -15.15 -22.69
N SER A 8 -3.04 -14.18 -22.19
CA SER A 8 -3.58 -12.97 -21.59
C SER A 8 -3.80 -11.88 -22.64
N THR A 9 -4.91 -11.16 -22.53
CA THR A 9 -5.14 -9.95 -23.34
C THR A 9 -4.38 -8.76 -22.74
N ALA A 10 -4.09 -7.72 -23.53
CA ALA A 10 -3.19 -6.63 -23.12
C ALA A 10 -3.59 -5.89 -21.82
N THR A 11 -4.84 -6.03 -21.35
CA THR A 11 -5.30 -5.54 -20.04
C THR A 11 -4.76 -6.35 -18.86
N GLU A 12 -4.55 -7.66 -19.01
CA GLU A 12 -3.97 -8.55 -17.98
C GLU A 12 -2.44 -8.50 -17.94
N LEU A 13 -1.79 -7.96 -18.99
CA LEU A 13 -0.33 -7.79 -19.02
C LEU A 13 0.16 -6.57 -18.21
N LEU A 14 -0.74 -5.68 -17.79
CA LEU A 14 -0.44 -4.61 -16.83
C LEU A 14 -0.43 -5.11 -15.37
N ASP A 15 -1.00 -6.29 -15.11
CA ASP A 15 -1.06 -6.97 -13.80
C ASP A 15 0.22 -7.75 -13.46
N LEU A 16 1.22 -7.77 -14.35
CA LEU A 16 2.50 -8.47 -14.18
C LEU A 16 3.62 -7.59 -13.59
N ARG A 17 3.28 -6.45 -12.98
CA ARG A 17 4.15 -5.91 -11.92
C ARG A 17 3.73 -6.62 -10.63
N ASP A 18 4.42 -7.71 -10.31
CA ASP A 18 4.19 -8.63 -9.17
C ASP A 18 4.05 -7.96 -7.78
N ASP A 19 4.10 -6.62 -7.67
CA ASP A 19 4.10 -5.88 -6.41
C ASP A 19 2.78 -5.15 -6.10
N TYR A 20 1.81 -5.14 -7.03
CA TYR A 20 0.55 -4.39 -6.86
C TYR A 20 -0.66 -5.30 -6.59
N LEU A 21 -1.40 -4.97 -5.54
CA LEU A 21 -2.62 -5.65 -5.10
C LEU A 21 -3.85 -4.74 -5.25
N LYS A 22 -4.98 -5.35 -5.62
CA LYS A 22 -6.31 -4.73 -5.53
C LYS A 22 -6.78 -4.75 -4.08
N VAL A 23 -6.66 -3.62 -3.38
CA VAL A 23 -6.97 -3.54 -1.96
C VAL A 23 -8.23 -2.71 -1.72
N PRO A 24 -9.29 -3.31 -1.12
CA PRO A 24 -10.50 -2.57 -0.83
C PRO A 24 -10.38 -1.74 0.45
N TYR A 25 -10.99 -0.55 0.44
CA TYR A 25 -10.93 0.42 1.54
C TYR A 25 -12.24 1.21 1.67
N LYS A 26 -12.44 1.90 2.79
CA LYS A 26 -13.52 2.89 2.97
C LYS A 26 -13.02 4.29 2.64
N ASP A 27 -13.68 4.96 1.70
CA ASP A 27 -13.43 6.37 1.45
C ASP A 27 -14.05 7.29 2.53
N THR A 28 -13.90 8.61 2.37
CA THR A 28 -14.37 9.62 3.35
C THR A 28 -15.86 9.52 3.66
N ASP A 29 -16.64 8.96 2.74
CA ASP A 29 -18.09 8.90 2.83
C ASP A 29 -18.55 7.51 3.31
N GLY A 30 -17.60 6.64 3.66
CA GLY A 30 -17.84 5.26 4.07
C GLY A 30 -18.16 4.32 2.91
N THR A 31 -18.01 4.78 1.66
CA THR A 31 -18.28 3.96 0.47
C THR A 31 -17.11 3.00 0.23
N PRO A 32 -17.37 1.70 0.01
CA PRO A 32 -16.34 0.75 -0.42
C PRO A 32 -15.72 1.16 -1.76
N LYS A 33 -14.38 1.22 -1.79
CA LYS A 33 -13.57 1.48 -2.98
C LYS A 33 -12.47 0.42 -3.10
N THR A 34 -11.78 0.40 -4.23
CA THR A 34 -10.63 -0.47 -4.48
C THR A 34 -9.48 0.36 -5.03
N ALA A 35 -8.29 0.19 -4.45
CA ALA A 35 -7.06 0.84 -4.89
C ALA A 35 -6.07 -0.20 -5.43
N ASP A 36 -5.26 0.23 -6.39
CA ASP A 36 -4.07 -0.50 -6.85
C ASP A 36 -2.88 -0.12 -5.97
N ALA A 37 -2.60 -0.94 -4.96
CA ALA A 37 -1.64 -0.62 -3.91
C ALA A 37 -0.40 -1.52 -3.96
N ARG A 38 0.79 -0.95 -3.71
CA ARG A 38 2.01 -1.74 -3.52
C ARG A 38 1.97 -2.46 -2.17
N GLU A 39 2.23 -3.76 -2.15
CA GLU A 39 2.29 -4.52 -0.89
C GLU A 39 3.64 -4.34 -0.18
N ASN A 40 3.63 -4.41 1.16
CA ASN A 40 4.81 -4.56 2.01
C ASN A 40 5.88 -3.45 1.87
N CYS A 41 5.48 -2.19 2.06
CA CYS A 41 6.43 -1.07 2.11
C CYS A 41 7.27 -1.00 3.41
N GLY A 42 7.29 -2.07 4.23
CA GLY A 42 7.97 -2.09 5.53
C GLY A 42 9.48 -1.84 5.47
N ASP A 43 10.09 -2.11 4.31
CA ASP A 43 11.52 -1.95 4.07
C ASP A 43 11.88 -0.60 3.39
N GLU A 44 10.89 0.18 2.96
CA GLU A 44 11.11 1.45 2.26
C GLU A 44 11.18 2.63 3.24
N ASN A 45 12.32 3.32 3.28
CA ASN A 45 12.47 4.57 4.04
C ASN A 45 11.83 5.78 3.33
N THR A 46 11.40 5.63 2.07
CA THR A 46 10.83 6.72 1.28
C THR A 46 9.72 6.18 0.38
N LEU A 47 8.51 6.73 0.55
CA LEU A 47 7.34 6.43 -0.26
C LEU A 47 7.13 7.54 -1.28
N GLY A 48 7.04 7.18 -2.55
CA GLY A 48 6.66 8.11 -3.62
C GLY A 48 5.14 8.22 -3.79
N THR A 49 4.69 9.05 -4.72
CA THR A 49 3.25 9.19 -5.04
C THR A 49 2.61 7.84 -5.40
N GLY A 50 1.50 7.50 -4.75
CA GLY A 50 0.78 6.24 -4.99
C GLY A 50 0.06 5.67 -3.78
N TRP A 51 -0.42 4.44 -3.93
CA TRP A 51 -1.09 3.66 -2.89
C TRP A 51 -0.19 2.54 -2.38
N TYR A 52 -0.17 2.36 -1.05
CA TYR A 52 0.64 1.36 -0.36
C TYR A 52 -0.22 0.61 0.64
N ALA A 53 -0.18 -0.72 0.58
CA ALA A 53 -0.85 -1.59 1.51
C ALA A 53 0.15 -2.08 2.55
N VAL A 54 -0.10 -1.69 3.80
CA VAL A 54 0.72 -2.08 4.94
C VAL A 54 0.10 -3.30 5.58
N THR A 55 0.77 -4.45 5.45
CA THR A 55 0.41 -5.70 6.12
C THR A 55 1.28 -5.86 7.37
N GLY A 56 0.69 -5.69 8.55
CA GLY A 56 1.37 -5.81 9.85
C GLY A 56 2.13 -4.56 10.30
N ASN A 57 2.92 -4.70 11.38
CA ASN A 57 3.71 -3.60 11.92
C ASN A 57 4.80 -3.18 10.93
N VAL A 58 4.78 -1.93 10.47
CA VAL A 58 5.94 -1.31 9.80
C VAL A 58 7.00 -1.04 10.86
N VAL A 59 7.76 -2.08 11.18
CA VAL A 59 8.96 -1.96 12.01
C VAL A 59 10.11 -1.60 11.08
N ILE A 60 10.30 -0.31 10.82
CA ILE A 60 11.58 0.16 10.30
C ILE A 60 12.62 -0.30 11.33
N ASN A 61 13.49 -1.21 10.89
CA ASN A 61 14.44 -1.94 11.72
C ASN A 61 15.11 -1.00 12.76
N LYS A 62 15.20 -1.49 14.01
CA LYS A 62 15.88 -0.93 15.19
C LYS A 62 17.24 -0.24 14.90
N ASP A 63 17.93 -0.64 13.83
CA ASP A 63 19.23 -0.09 13.45
C ASP A 63 19.15 1.18 12.58
N ASN A 64 17.98 1.49 12.00
CA ASN A 64 17.75 2.71 11.22
C ASN A 64 16.77 3.62 11.95
N TRP A 65 17.32 4.64 12.62
CA TRP A 65 16.57 5.76 13.22
C TRP A 65 16.00 6.71 12.15
N HIS A 66 15.46 6.16 11.07
CA HIS A 66 15.00 6.93 9.93
C HIS A 66 13.47 7.08 9.99
N ARG A 67 13.00 8.29 9.68
CA ARG A 67 11.57 8.56 9.49
C ARG A 67 11.14 8.01 8.14
N ILE A 68 9.89 7.57 8.02
CA ILE A 68 9.27 7.35 6.71
C ILE A 68 9.17 8.72 6.03
N ALA A 69 9.77 8.89 4.86
CA ALA A 69 9.60 10.10 4.06
C ALA A 69 8.53 9.89 3.00
N CYS A 70 7.44 10.66 3.05
CA CYS A 70 6.39 10.65 2.04
C CYS A 70 6.63 11.78 1.04
N ASN A 71 6.98 11.45 -0.20
CA ASN A 71 7.26 12.41 -1.26
C ASN A 71 6.14 12.40 -2.31
N GLY A 72 5.41 13.51 -2.40
CA GLY A 72 4.24 13.68 -3.28
C GLY A 72 2.94 13.21 -2.61
N GLU A 73 2.00 12.68 -3.39
CA GLU A 73 0.67 12.28 -2.89
C GLU A 73 0.67 10.80 -2.48
N VAL A 74 0.82 10.54 -1.18
CA VAL A 74 0.94 9.17 -0.64
C VAL A 74 -0.36 8.75 0.04
N ASN A 75 -0.85 7.57 -0.31
CA ASN A 75 -2.01 6.93 0.30
C ASN A 75 -1.59 5.62 0.95
N ILE A 76 -1.83 5.47 2.25
CA ILE A 76 -1.55 4.24 3.00
C ILE A 76 -2.86 3.55 3.36
N LEU A 77 -2.95 2.25 3.05
CA LEU A 77 -4.03 1.37 3.46
C LEU A 77 -3.53 0.54 4.64
N CYS A 78 -4.17 0.71 5.80
CA CYS A 78 -3.88 -0.07 7.00
C CYS A 78 -5.03 -1.04 7.27
N ASP A 79 -4.67 -2.26 7.68
CA ASP A 79 -5.62 -3.20 8.26
C ASP A 79 -6.07 -2.71 9.66
N ASP A 80 -6.90 -3.47 10.38
CA ASP A 80 -7.29 -3.16 11.77
C ASP A 80 -6.09 -3.10 12.75
N GLU A 81 -4.87 -3.39 12.27
CA GLU A 81 -3.61 -3.26 12.99
C GLU A 81 -2.98 -1.87 12.76
N ALA A 82 -2.56 -1.22 13.85
CA ALA A 82 -2.13 0.17 13.86
C ALA A 82 -0.89 0.46 12.97
N LEU A 83 -0.90 1.60 12.27
CA LEU A 83 0.32 2.17 11.68
C LEU A 83 1.25 2.65 12.79
N SER A 84 2.18 1.78 13.19
CA SER A 84 3.18 2.08 14.21
C SER A 84 4.47 2.56 13.56
N THR A 85 5.00 3.70 14.00
CA THR A 85 6.32 4.20 13.55
C THR A 85 7.17 4.52 14.76
N ILE A 86 8.47 4.16 14.71
CA ILE A 86 9.39 4.34 15.84
C ILE A 86 9.91 5.79 15.93
N VAL A 87 10.18 6.43 14.79
CA VAL A 87 10.83 7.76 14.72
C VAL A 87 9.87 8.84 14.18
N GLY A 88 8.76 8.43 13.57
CA GLY A 88 7.76 9.32 12.98
C GLY A 88 7.74 9.30 11.45
N ILE A 89 6.81 10.07 10.89
CA ILE A 89 6.59 10.22 9.45
C ILE A 89 6.91 11.67 9.07
N THR A 90 7.68 11.85 7.99
CA THR A 90 7.98 13.17 7.42
C THR A 90 7.16 13.37 6.16
N VAL A 91 6.37 14.44 6.15
CA VAL A 91 5.60 14.89 4.97
C VAL A 91 6.07 16.32 4.64
N PRO A 92 6.88 16.52 3.58
CA PRO A 92 7.27 17.84 3.12
C PRO A 92 6.06 18.71 2.75
N SER A 93 6.20 20.03 2.78
CA SER A 93 5.09 20.97 2.52
C SER A 93 4.46 20.85 1.12
N SER A 94 5.18 20.28 0.15
CA SER A 94 4.70 20.00 -1.20
C SER A 94 4.07 18.61 -1.36
N SER A 95 3.91 17.86 -0.27
CA SER A 95 3.46 16.46 -0.25
C SER A 95 2.21 16.31 0.60
N SER A 96 1.48 15.21 0.40
CA SER A 96 0.32 14.85 1.19
C SER A 96 0.41 13.38 1.62
N LEU A 97 -0.11 13.11 2.80
CA LEU A 97 -0.28 11.76 3.31
C LEU A 97 -1.73 11.57 3.71
N THR A 98 -2.37 10.56 3.16
CA THR A 98 -3.71 10.13 3.60
C THR A 98 -3.64 8.67 4.05
N ILE A 99 -4.25 8.38 5.19
CA ILE A 99 -4.31 7.03 5.77
C ILE A 99 -5.76 6.57 5.72
N TRP A 100 -5.97 5.37 5.20
CA TRP A 100 -7.28 4.77 5.00
C TRP A 100 -7.38 3.44 5.75
N GLY A 101 -8.57 3.15 6.27
CA GLY A 101 -8.90 1.81 6.76
C GLY A 101 -9.17 0.88 5.58
N ARG A 102 -8.38 -0.20 5.48
CA ARG A 102 -8.68 -1.32 4.61
C ARG A 102 -9.95 -2.02 5.11
N ILE A 103 -10.69 -2.62 4.20
CA ILE A 103 -11.81 -3.51 4.53
C ILE A 103 -11.56 -4.90 3.97
N VAL A 104 -12.15 -5.91 4.59
CA VAL A 104 -12.31 -7.22 3.97
C VAL A 104 -13.64 -7.23 3.26
N ILE A 105 -13.66 -7.44 1.94
CA ILE A 105 -14.90 -7.73 1.22
C ILE A 105 -15.14 -9.24 1.38
N PRO A 106 -16.16 -9.68 2.13
CA PRO A 106 -16.48 -11.10 2.20
C PRO A 106 -16.87 -11.59 0.80
N VAL A 107 -16.10 -12.54 0.28
CA VAL A 107 -16.49 -13.29 -0.92
C VAL A 107 -17.64 -14.23 -0.53
N SER A 108 -18.79 -14.04 -1.19
CA SER A 108 -20.00 -14.85 -1.07
C SER A 108 -19.86 -16.22 -1.72
#